data_AF-A0A822ZNX7-F1
#
_entry.id   AF-A0A822ZNX7-F1
#
_cell.length_a   1.000
_cell.length_b   1.000
_cell.length_c   1.000
_cell.angle_alpha   90.00
_cell.angle_beta   90.00
_cell.angle_gamma   90.00
#
_symmetry.space_group_name_H-M   'P 1'
#
loop_
_entity.id
_entity.type
_entity.pdbx_description
1 polymer ?
#
loop_
_entity_poly.entity_id
_entity_poly.type
_entity_poly.pdbx_seq_one_letter_code
_entity_poly.pdbx_strand_id
1 'polypeptide(L)'
;MRVGIAPVRPCSLPTPNSPAVVRCCAAAPSKPVRLGKRWMEYQGIKNWEGLLDPLDDNLRGEIIRYGKFVEAAYSSFEFDTSSPSYATCRFSTHSLLKNSGVSNTGYRVTKNLTATSGIKFPRWVEKAPSWVWNQSSWVGYVAICDDKDEIARLGRRDVVIAYRGTATCMEWLENLRATLTHLPNAPSNVGPDIGGPMVEKGFLSLYTSETATCRSLRDEVKEEVGRILQRYGDEPLSLTITGHSLGAALATLTAYDITTTFNSPAPLVTVISFGTPRVGNRSFSCHVERCGTKILRIVNSHDLITKVPGFVIDGHDHHGELDSEEVGKRRKGAAGMAAGLPSWLQKRVEETQWVYADVGRELRVSSGDSSYLTWPITNVVTHHDLDTYLQLVSGYVSSKCPLRDTAKRVLSGRRAEKCQTQNKIRKLGG
;
A
#
# COMPACT_ATOMS: atom_id res chain seq x y z
N MET A 1 22.74 32.51 17.52
CA MET A 1 23.02 31.67 16.33
C MET A 1 21.70 31.14 15.79
N ARG A 2 21.24 31.64 14.64
CA ARG A 2 20.08 31.12 13.92
C ARG A 2 20.53 29.85 13.18
N VAL A 3 20.05 28.69 13.59
CA VAL A 3 20.23 27.45 12.82
C VAL A 3 19.09 27.40 11.80
N GLY A 4 19.40 27.76 10.55
CA GLY A 4 18.47 27.63 9.44
C GLY A 4 18.29 26.16 9.10
N ILE A 5 17.07 25.65 9.27
CA ILE A 5 16.68 24.33 8.76
C ILE A 5 16.36 24.51 7.28
N ALA A 6 17.19 23.95 6.41
CA ALA A 6 16.95 23.92 4.98
C ALA A 6 15.72 23.04 4.66
N PRO A 7 14.92 23.38 3.64
CA PRO A 7 13.76 22.59 3.25
C PRO A 7 14.21 21.22 2.71
N VAL A 8 13.75 20.14 3.35
CA VAL A 8 13.99 18.75 2.93
C VAL A 8 12.93 18.37 1.88
N ARG A 9 13.38 17.86 0.74
CA ARG A 9 12.52 17.52 -0.42
C ARG A 9 11.77 16.20 -0.20
N PRO A 10 10.47 16.11 -0.59
CA PRO A 10 9.71 14.86 -0.67
C PRO A 10 10.32 13.86 -1.68
N CYS A 11 10.17 12.57 -1.41
CA CYS A 11 10.74 11.46 -2.20
C CYS A 11 10.26 11.40 -3.66
N SER A 12 9.20 12.12 -4.01
CA SER A 12 8.51 12.02 -5.30
C SER A 12 8.62 13.26 -6.21
N LEU A 13 9.38 14.30 -5.84
CA LEU A 13 9.57 15.47 -6.70
C LEU A 13 10.85 15.36 -7.56
N PRO A 14 10.78 15.51 -8.90
CA PRO A 14 11.96 15.58 -9.74
C PRO A 14 12.81 16.82 -9.43
N THR A 15 14.15 16.66 -9.40
CA THR A 15 15.09 17.79 -9.25
C THR A 15 15.14 18.65 -10.53
N PRO A 16 15.24 19.99 -10.47
CA PRO A 16 15.21 20.85 -11.65
C PRO A 16 16.41 20.73 -12.62
N ASN A 17 17.54 20.15 -12.18
CA ASN A 17 18.80 20.16 -12.94
C ASN A 17 19.41 18.77 -13.19
N SER A 18 18.61 17.70 -13.15
CA SER A 18 19.09 16.38 -13.62
C SER A 18 18.91 16.28 -15.13
N PRO A 19 19.90 15.79 -15.89
CA PRO A 19 19.70 15.48 -17.31
C PRO A 19 18.54 14.51 -17.39
N ALA A 20 17.58 14.80 -18.30
CA ALA A 20 16.28 14.16 -18.43
C ALA A 20 16.28 12.72 -17.88
N VAL A 21 15.63 12.53 -16.73
CA VAL A 21 15.31 11.19 -16.25
C VAL A 21 14.53 10.55 -17.39
N VAL A 22 15.16 9.59 -18.07
CA VAL A 22 14.46 8.70 -18.99
C VAL A 22 13.48 7.96 -18.10
N ARG A 23 12.26 8.51 -18.00
CA ARG A 23 11.08 7.79 -17.52
C ARG A 23 11.07 6.52 -18.36
N CYS A 24 11.50 5.42 -17.75
CA CYS A 24 11.30 4.13 -18.36
C CYS A 24 9.80 3.92 -18.23
N CYS A 25 9.05 4.37 -19.25
CA CYS A 25 7.69 3.95 -19.47
C CYS A 25 7.79 2.42 -19.49
N ALA A 26 7.47 1.77 -18.37
CA ALA A 26 7.20 0.34 -18.39
C ALA A 26 6.19 0.17 -19.51
N ALA A 27 6.60 -0.51 -20.58
CA ALA A 27 5.80 -0.61 -21.78
C ALA A 27 4.43 -1.12 -21.34
N ALA A 28 3.43 -0.24 -21.42
CA ALA A 28 2.07 -0.61 -21.09
C ALA A 28 1.74 -1.82 -21.96
N PRO A 29 1.13 -2.88 -21.41
CA PRO A 29 0.66 -3.98 -22.23
C PRO A 29 -0.15 -3.39 -23.38
N SER A 30 0.21 -3.74 -24.61
CA SER A 30 -0.21 -3.03 -25.83
C SER A 30 -1.71 -3.15 -26.14
N LYS A 31 -2.47 -3.87 -25.31
CA LYS A 31 -3.94 -3.83 -25.24
C LYS A 31 -4.38 -4.05 -23.77
N PRO A 32 -5.39 -3.32 -23.28
CA PRO A 32 -5.94 -3.56 -21.96
C PRO A 32 -6.58 -4.95 -21.95
N VAL A 33 -6.18 -5.76 -20.97
CA VAL A 33 -6.56 -7.17 -20.85
C VAL A 33 -8.06 -7.33 -20.64
N ARG A 34 -8.72 -8.23 -21.38
CA ARG A 34 -10.15 -8.51 -21.17
C ARG A 34 -10.33 -9.57 -20.08
N LEU A 35 -10.78 -9.14 -18.89
CA LEU A 35 -11.06 -10.06 -17.77
C LEU A 35 -12.33 -10.87 -18.03
N GLY A 36 -13.36 -10.22 -18.59
CA GLY A 36 -14.62 -10.85 -18.97
C GLY A 36 -15.23 -11.68 -17.83
N LYS A 37 -15.62 -12.92 -18.11
CA LYS A 37 -16.29 -13.81 -17.14
C LYS A 37 -15.39 -14.25 -15.96
N ARG A 38 -14.06 -14.10 -16.08
CA ARG A 38 -13.09 -14.52 -15.04
C ARG A 38 -12.76 -13.42 -14.04
N TRP A 39 -13.44 -12.28 -14.09
CA TRP A 39 -13.12 -11.11 -13.25
C TRP A 39 -13.09 -11.41 -11.74
N MET A 40 -13.97 -12.30 -11.26
CA MET A 40 -13.99 -12.72 -9.85
C MET A 40 -12.71 -13.47 -9.43
N GLU A 41 -12.08 -14.21 -10.34
CA GLU A 41 -10.80 -14.89 -10.08
C GLU A 41 -9.69 -13.86 -9.83
N TYR A 42 -9.62 -12.82 -10.66
CA TYR A 42 -8.65 -11.73 -10.50
C TYR A 42 -8.95 -10.84 -9.29
N GLN A 43 -10.19 -10.85 -8.80
CA GLN A 43 -10.61 -10.26 -7.52
C GLN A 43 -10.42 -11.21 -6.33
N GLY A 44 -9.74 -12.35 -6.53
CA GLY A 44 -9.29 -13.19 -5.42
C GLY A 44 -10.37 -14.09 -4.82
N ILE A 45 -11.46 -14.38 -5.53
CA ILE A 45 -12.51 -15.29 -5.00
C ILE A 45 -11.93 -16.65 -4.55
N LYS A 46 -10.87 -17.12 -5.25
CA LYS A 46 -10.06 -18.30 -4.91
C LYS A 46 -8.68 -17.96 -4.33
N ASN A 47 -8.55 -16.83 -3.62
CA ASN A 47 -7.30 -16.37 -3.00
C ASN A 47 -6.09 -16.35 -3.96
N TRP A 48 -6.34 -16.05 -5.24
CA TRP A 48 -5.34 -16.03 -6.32
C TRP A 48 -4.53 -17.34 -6.49
N GLU A 49 -5.11 -18.47 -6.09
CA GLU A 49 -4.51 -19.79 -6.32
C GLU A 49 -4.18 -20.01 -7.80
N GLY A 50 -2.94 -20.41 -8.09
CA GLY A 50 -2.45 -20.62 -9.46
C GLY A 50 -2.17 -19.34 -10.26
N LEU A 51 -2.34 -18.14 -9.68
CA LEU A 51 -2.13 -16.86 -10.40
C LEU A 51 -0.88 -16.09 -9.95
N LEU A 52 -0.26 -16.46 -8.84
CA LEU A 52 0.86 -15.71 -8.22
C LEU A 52 2.25 -16.25 -8.57
N ASP A 53 2.36 -17.54 -8.88
CA ASP A 53 3.65 -18.19 -9.19
C ASP A 53 3.49 -19.35 -10.20
N PRO A 54 3.78 -19.14 -11.50
CA PRO A 54 4.18 -17.87 -12.11
C PRO A 54 3.07 -16.82 -12.05
N LEU A 55 3.45 -15.53 -12.02
CA LEU A 55 2.51 -14.42 -11.99
C LEU A 55 1.79 -14.30 -13.35
N ASP A 56 0.48 -14.54 -13.32
CA ASP A 56 -0.41 -14.41 -14.48
C ASP A 56 -0.36 -12.99 -15.08
N ASP A 57 -0.28 -12.89 -16.41
CA ASP A 57 -0.09 -11.62 -17.11
C ASP A 57 -1.30 -10.67 -16.99
N ASN A 58 -2.51 -11.22 -16.82
CA ASN A 58 -3.73 -10.43 -16.62
C ASN A 58 -3.76 -9.89 -15.19
N LEU A 59 -3.45 -10.73 -14.20
CA LEU A 59 -3.34 -10.32 -12.81
C LEU A 59 -2.25 -9.24 -12.63
N ARG A 60 -1.08 -9.42 -13.27
CA ARG A 60 -0.01 -8.41 -13.32
C ARG A 60 -0.52 -7.07 -13.84
N GLY A 61 -1.25 -7.09 -14.96
CA GLY A 61 -1.84 -5.90 -15.56
C GLY A 61 -2.79 -5.18 -14.59
N GLU A 62 -3.64 -5.92 -13.88
CA GLU A 62 -4.56 -5.36 -12.89
C GLU A 62 -3.85 -4.84 -11.64
N ILE A 63 -2.82 -5.53 -11.13
CA ILE A 63 -1.99 -5.02 -10.01
C ILE A 63 -1.38 -3.67 -10.40
N ILE A 64 -0.74 -3.57 -11.58
CA ILE A 64 -0.16 -2.31 -12.06
C ILE A 64 -1.24 -1.24 -12.23
N ARG A 65 -2.41 -1.60 -12.75
CA ARG A 65 -3.55 -0.68 -12.91
C ARG A 65 -4.02 -0.11 -11.57
N TYR A 66 -4.16 -0.95 -10.54
CA TYR A 66 -4.51 -0.51 -9.18
C TYR A 66 -3.39 0.32 -8.53
N GLY A 67 -2.13 0.05 -8.87
CA GLY A 67 -0.99 0.89 -8.51
C GLY A 67 -1.07 2.31 -9.09
N LYS A 68 -1.48 2.45 -10.36
CA LYS A 68 -1.66 3.77 -11.00
C LYS A 68 -2.71 4.64 -10.32
N PHE A 69 -3.77 4.06 -9.77
CA PHE A 69 -4.72 4.84 -8.96
C PHE A 69 -4.09 5.36 -7.66
N VAL A 70 -3.12 4.64 -7.10
CA VAL A 70 -2.35 5.17 -5.96
C VAL A 70 -1.39 6.27 -6.39
N GLU A 71 -0.70 6.13 -7.54
CA GLU A 71 0.13 7.20 -8.12
C GLU A 71 -0.71 8.48 -8.39
N ALA A 72 -1.95 8.32 -8.86
CA ALA A 72 -2.87 9.43 -9.04
C ALA A 72 -3.17 10.13 -7.71
N ALA A 73 -3.31 9.37 -6.63
CA ALA A 73 -3.52 9.94 -5.31
C ALA A 73 -2.30 10.76 -4.85
N TYR A 74 -1.08 10.23 -5.00
CA TYR A 74 0.14 11.00 -4.70
C TYR A 74 0.24 12.27 -5.54
N SER A 75 0.03 12.18 -6.86
CA SER A 75 0.16 13.31 -7.79
C SER A 75 -0.87 14.43 -7.52
N SER A 76 -2.00 14.07 -6.91
CA SER A 76 -3.08 14.99 -6.59
C SER A 76 -2.92 15.69 -5.25
N PHE A 77 -1.97 15.28 -4.40
CA PHE A 77 -1.78 15.87 -3.08
C PHE A 77 -0.81 17.06 -3.09
N GLU A 78 -1.13 18.11 -2.33
CA GLU A 78 -0.22 19.25 -2.15
C GLU A 78 0.80 18.98 -1.03
N PHE A 79 2.03 18.67 -1.46
CA PHE A 79 3.16 18.39 -0.57
C PHE A 79 3.93 19.65 -0.15
N ASP A 80 3.74 20.79 -0.82
CA ASP A 80 4.45 22.02 -0.48
C ASP A 80 3.88 22.60 0.83
N THR A 81 4.66 22.49 1.91
CA THR A 81 4.31 23.00 3.24
C THR A 81 4.21 24.52 3.29
N SER A 82 4.76 25.22 2.29
CA SER A 82 4.61 26.67 2.15
C SER A 82 3.33 27.08 1.42
N SER A 83 2.65 26.13 0.76
CA SER A 83 1.42 26.40 0.03
C SER A 83 0.24 26.60 0.99
N PRO A 84 -0.65 27.59 0.73
CA PRO A 84 -1.88 27.74 1.50
C PRO A 84 -2.84 26.54 1.34
N SER A 85 -2.67 25.75 0.28
CA SER A 85 -3.44 24.52 0.04
C SER A 85 -2.68 23.26 0.50
N TYR A 86 -1.63 23.39 1.32
CA TYR A 86 -0.93 22.24 1.90
C TYR A 86 -1.90 21.24 2.51
N ALA A 87 -1.61 19.95 2.34
CA ALA A 87 -2.42 18.85 2.85
C ALA A 87 -3.81 18.68 2.21
N THR A 88 -4.08 19.38 1.10
CA THR A 88 -5.33 19.26 0.33
C THR A 88 -5.11 18.66 -1.06
N CYS A 89 -6.20 18.40 -1.79
CA CYS A 89 -6.15 17.96 -3.18
C CYS A 89 -5.96 19.16 -4.12
N ARG A 90 -4.99 19.04 -5.03
CA ARG A 90 -4.62 20.05 -6.04
C ARG A 90 -5.63 20.15 -7.17
N PHE A 91 -6.45 19.13 -7.37
CA PHE A 91 -7.34 19.01 -8.52
C PHE A 91 -8.81 18.91 -8.09
N SER A 92 -9.70 19.41 -8.94
CA SER A 92 -11.13 19.19 -8.74
C SER A 92 -11.49 17.72 -8.97
N THR A 93 -12.55 17.24 -8.31
CA THR A 93 -13.04 15.86 -8.43
C THR A 93 -13.19 15.42 -9.89
N HIS A 94 -13.72 16.28 -10.77
CA HIS A 94 -13.94 15.95 -12.19
C HIS A 94 -12.65 15.87 -13.02
N SER A 95 -11.57 16.54 -12.59
CA SER A 95 -10.31 16.61 -13.34
C SER A 95 -9.18 15.79 -12.72
N LEU A 96 -9.38 15.23 -11.52
CA LEU A 96 -8.35 14.56 -10.72
C LEU A 96 -7.57 13.50 -11.52
N LEU A 97 -8.27 12.52 -12.11
CA LEU A 97 -7.60 11.44 -12.86
C LEU A 97 -6.89 11.96 -14.11
N LYS A 98 -7.48 12.94 -14.81
CA LYS A 98 -6.87 13.56 -15.99
C LYS A 98 -5.58 14.31 -15.64
N ASN A 99 -5.64 15.16 -14.61
CA ASN A 99 -4.55 16.06 -14.24
C ASN A 99 -3.44 15.37 -13.45
N SER A 100 -3.74 14.24 -12.81
CA SER A 100 -2.74 13.38 -12.16
C SER A 100 -1.98 12.47 -13.13
N GLY A 101 -2.27 12.52 -14.43
CA GLY A 101 -1.60 11.72 -15.46
C GLY A 101 -2.18 10.31 -15.65
N VAL A 102 -3.32 10.01 -15.01
CA VAL A 102 -4.03 8.73 -15.09
C VAL A 102 -5.36 8.94 -15.85
N SER A 103 -5.24 9.51 -17.05
CA SER A 103 -6.37 9.80 -17.95
C SER A 103 -6.87 8.56 -18.69
N ASN A 104 -8.05 8.65 -19.30
CA ASN A 104 -8.62 7.63 -20.19
C ASN A 104 -8.79 6.25 -19.52
N THR A 105 -9.06 6.23 -18.21
CA THR A 105 -9.31 4.99 -17.46
C THR A 105 -10.75 4.50 -17.58
N GLY A 106 -11.68 5.35 -17.98
CA GLY A 106 -13.13 5.08 -17.90
C GLY A 106 -13.72 5.30 -16.50
N TYR A 107 -12.91 5.76 -15.54
CA TYR A 107 -13.34 6.05 -14.17
C TYR A 107 -13.63 7.54 -13.98
N ARG A 108 -14.62 7.80 -13.13
CA ARG A 108 -14.96 9.14 -12.65
C ARG A 108 -14.84 9.16 -11.14
N VAL A 109 -14.12 10.15 -10.60
CA VAL A 109 -14.04 10.36 -9.15
C VAL A 109 -15.40 10.87 -8.65
N THR A 110 -15.87 10.31 -7.55
CA THR A 110 -17.16 10.65 -6.94
C THR A 110 -16.99 11.33 -5.58
N LYS A 111 -15.91 11.03 -4.85
CA LYS A 111 -15.66 11.60 -3.51
C LYS A 111 -14.16 11.79 -3.26
N ASN A 112 -13.79 12.95 -2.71
CA ASN A 112 -12.48 13.16 -2.09
C ASN A 112 -12.54 12.69 -0.63
N LEU A 113 -11.47 12.07 -0.15
CA LEU A 113 -11.40 11.49 1.19
C LEU A 113 -10.37 12.23 2.03
N THR A 114 -10.77 12.58 3.25
CA THR A 114 -9.92 13.27 4.22
C THR A 114 -9.81 12.43 5.49
N ALA A 115 -8.61 12.32 6.05
CA ALA A 115 -8.39 11.67 7.35
C ALA A 115 -7.99 12.71 8.38
N THR A 116 -8.53 12.55 9.59
CA THR A 116 -8.20 13.41 10.73
C THR A 116 -7.33 12.63 11.71
N SER A 117 -6.24 13.23 12.18
CA SER A 117 -5.50 12.67 13.30
C SER A 117 -6.07 13.17 14.62
N GLY A 118 -6.54 12.24 15.48
CA GLY A 118 -7.00 12.54 16.83
C GLY A 118 -5.87 12.75 17.85
N ILE A 119 -4.61 12.86 17.41
CA ILE A 119 -3.46 13.02 18.30
C ILE A 119 -3.45 14.45 18.85
N LYS A 120 -3.69 14.58 20.16
CA LYS A 120 -3.59 15.86 20.89
C LYS A 120 -2.14 16.33 20.88
N PHE A 121 -1.85 17.43 20.19
CA PHE A 121 -0.52 18.04 20.19
C PHE A 121 -0.20 18.66 21.57
N PRO A 122 1.08 18.65 22.01
CA PRO A 122 1.49 19.31 23.25
C PRO A 122 1.27 20.83 23.20
N ARG A 123 1.07 21.47 24.36
CA ARG A 123 0.78 22.93 24.50
C ARG A 123 1.78 23.88 23.82
N TRP A 124 3.03 23.49 23.59
CA TRP A 124 4.01 24.34 22.91
C TRP A 124 3.73 24.53 21.41
N VAL A 125 2.86 23.70 20.83
CA VAL A 125 2.41 23.77 19.43
C VAL A 125 1.39 24.90 19.19
N GLU A 126 0.86 25.53 20.24
CA GLU A 126 -0.01 26.71 20.16
C GLU A 126 0.69 27.93 19.50
N LYS A 127 2.03 27.92 19.39
CA LYS A 127 2.82 28.96 18.72
C LYS A 127 3.28 28.59 17.31
N ALA A 128 2.85 27.45 16.78
CA ALA A 128 3.27 26.97 15.45
C ALA A 128 2.45 27.63 14.32
N PRO A 129 2.90 27.61 13.05
CA PRO A 129 2.17 28.23 11.96
C PRO A 129 0.92 27.43 11.55
N SER A 130 0.02 28.02 10.76
CA SER A 130 -1.34 27.52 10.55
C SER A 130 -1.52 26.14 9.95
N TRP A 131 -0.54 25.69 9.18
CA TRP A 131 -0.48 24.33 8.65
C TRP A 131 -0.31 23.25 9.73
N VAL A 132 0.12 23.62 10.94
CA VAL A 132 0.24 22.71 12.10
C VAL A 132 -1.11 22.45 12.77
N TRP A 133 -2.11 23.33 12.57
CA TRP A 133 -3.48 23.13 13.06
C TRP A 133 -4.37 22.31 12.11
N ASN A 134 -3.90 21.98 10.89
CA ASN A 134 -4.64 21.09 10.00
C ASN A 134 -4.63 19.67 10.58
N GLN A 135 -5.61 19.39 11.44
CA GLN A 135 -5.86 18.07 12.00
C GLN A 135 -6.33 17.09 10.91
N SER A 136 -6.79 17.60 9.77
CA SER A 136 -7.37 16.86 8.65
C SER A 136 -6.49 17.01 7.40
N SER A 137 -6.18 15.90 6.74
CA SER A 137 -5.39 15.86 5.52
C SER A 137 -6.09 15.02 4.45
N TRP A 138 -6.04 15.47 3.20
CA TRP A 138 -6.53 14.69 2.07
C TRP A 138 -5.69 13.42 1.91
N VAL A 139 -6.34 12.26 1.89
CA VAL A 139 -5.67 10.94 1.86
C VAL A 139 -5.99 10.11 0.64
N GLY A 140 -6.98 10.49 -0.15
CA GLY A 140 -7.40 9.67 -1.27
C GLY A 140 -8.74 10.05 -1.85
N TYR A 141 -9.33 9.13 -2.59
CA TYR A 141 -10.60 9.35 -3.27
C TYR A 141 -11.35 8.03 -3.55
N VAL A 142 -12.64 8.17 -3.85
CA VAL A 142 -13.50 7.12 -4.40
C VAL A 142 -13.75 7.44 -5.87
N ALA A 143 -13.57 6.45 -6.75
CA ALA A 143 -13.87 6.54 -8.16
C ALA A 143 -14.69 5.34 -8.63
N ILE A 144 -15.57 5.56 -9.61
CA ILE A 144 -16.42 4.52 -10.18
C ILE A 144 -16.18 4.42 -11.68
N CYS A 145 -16.11 3.20 -12.21
CA CYS A 145 -16.08 2.96 -13.65
C CYS A 145 -17.45 3.28 -14.24
N ASP A 146 -17.53 4.33 -15.07
CA ASP A 146 -18.77 4.74 -15.76
C ASP A 146 -18.73 4.44 -17.27
N ASP A 147 -17.54 4.17 -17.81
CA ASP A 147 -17.35 3.85 -19.23
C ASP A 147 -17.83 2.43 -19.57
N LYS A 148 -18.69 2.31 -20.59
CA LYS A 148 -19.32 1.04 -20.97
C LYS A 148 -18.33 0.03 -21.52
N ASP A 149 -17.33 0.48 -22.27
CA ASP A 149 -16.34 -0.41 -22.88
C ASP A 149 -15.39 -0.97 -21.82
N GLU A 150 -15.01 -0.13 -20.86
CA GLU A 150 -14.20 -0.54 -19.70
C GLU A 150 -14.98 -1.49 -18.78
N ILE A 151 -16.26 -1.22 -18.51
CA ILE A 151 -17.13 -2.16 -17.76
C ILE A 151 -17.21 -3.51 -18.49
N ALA A 152 -17.38 -3.52 -19.82
CA ALA A 152 -17.43 -4.73 -20.61
C ALA A 152 -16.07 -5.47 -20.66
N ARG A 153 -14.95 -4.74 -20.64
CA ARG A 153 -13.60 -5.31 -20.54
C ARG A 153 -13.41 -6.00 -19.18
N LEU A 154 -13.80 -5.31 -18.13
CA LEU A 154 -13.68 -5.73 -16.74
C LEU A 154 -14.68 -6.83 -16.37
N GLY A 155 -15.81 -6.94 -17.08
CA GLY A 155 -16.88 -7.90 -16.81
C GLY A 155 -17.78 -7.51 -15.64
N ARG A 156 -17.57 -6.34 -15.04
CA ARG A 156 -18.33 -5.77 -13.92
C ARG A 156 -18.09 -4.28 -13.79
N ARG A 157 -18.99 -3.57 -13.11
CA ARG A 157 -18.70 -2.21 -12.64
C ARG A 157 -17.74 -2.27 -11.47
N ASP A 158 -16.62 -1.57 -11.59
CA ASP A 158 -15.60 -1.54 -10.54
C ASP A 158 -15.60 -0.17 -9.86
N VAL A 159 -15.59 -0.18 -8.54
CA VAL A 159 -15.42 0.99 -7.69
C VAL A 159 -14.02 0.90 -7.11
N VAL A 160 -13.22 1.95 -7.28
CA VAL A 160 -11.87 2.05 -6.74
C VAL A 160 -11.85 3.04 -5.59
N ILE A 161 -11.39 2.60 -4.43
CA ILE A 161 -11.04 3.47 -3.31
C ILE A 161 -9.51 3.51 -3.23
N ALA A 162 -8.91 4.64 -3.54
CA ALA A 162 -7.46 4.77 -3.63
C ALA A 162 -6.91 5.66 -2.51
N TYR A 163 -5.95 5.13 -1.74
CA TYR A 163 -5.30 5.82 -0.65
C TYR A 163 -3.80 6.05 -0.93
N ARG A 164 -3.35 7.29 -0.77
CA ARG A 164 -1.90 7.56 -0.68
C ARG A 164 -1.36 7.19 0.70
N GLY A 165 -0.05 6.99 0.77
CA GLY A 165 0.70 6.98 2.02
C GLY A 165 1.16 8.39 2.42
N THR A 166 1.99 8.49 3.45
CA THR A 166 2.54 9.78 3.90
C THR A 166 3.72 10.25 3.05
N ALA A 167 3.95 11.57 3.01
CA ALA A 167 5.11 12.18 2.34
C ALA A 167 6.45 11.63 2.85
N THR A 168 6.46 11.27 4.13
CA THR A 168 7.57 10.73 4.90
C THR A 168 7.03 9.54 5.70
N CYS A 169 6.99 8.36 5.07
CA CYS A 169 6.56 7.11 5.72
C CYS A 169 7.25 6.92 7.09
N MET A 170 8.53 7.30 7.15
CA MET A 170 9.36 7.17 8.34
C MET A 170 8.90 8.04 9.51
N GLU A 171 8.60 9.32 9.27
CA GLU A 171 8.12 10.24 10.32
C GLU A 171 6.77 9.76 10.87
N TRP A 172 5.94 9.17 10.02
CA TRP A 172 4.65 8.64 10.46
C TRP A 172 4.79 7.32 11.22
N LEU A 173 5.64 6.40 10.77
CA LEU A 173 5.96 5.19 11.53
C LEU A 173 6.56 5.57 12.91
N GLU A 174 7.39 6.61 12.96
CA GLU A 174 7.91 7.15 14.22
C GLU A 174 6.79 7.69 15.12
N ASN A 175 5.86 8.46 14.56
CA ASN A 175 4.70 9.01 15.26
C ASN A 175 3.65 7.97 15.66
N LEU A 176 3.61 6.82 14.99
CA LEU A 176 2.88 5.65 15.46
C LEU A 176 3.56 5.08 16.71
N ARG A 177 2.92 5.32 17.85
CA ARG A 177 3.15 4.49 19.03
C ARG A 177 2.61 3.11 18.71
N ALA A 178 3.48 2.10 18.63
CA ALA A 178 3.14 0.69 18.36
C ALA A 178 2.27 0.09 19.47
N THR A 179 1.03 0.58 19.58
CA THR A 179 0.06 0.20 20.59
C THR A 179 -1.11 -0.42 19.85
N LEU A 180 -1.33 -1.70 20.06
CA LEU A 180 -2.56 -2.35 19.64
C LEU A 180 -3.71 -1.85 20.51
N THR A 181 -4.85 -1.60 19.89
CA THR A 181 -6.11 -1.26 20.56
C THR A 181 -7.22 -2.18 20.05
N HIS A 182 -8.20 -2.46 20.91
CA HIS A 182 -9.36 -3.22 20.49
C HIS A 182 -10.13 -2.49 19.39
N LEU A 183 -10.63 -3.25 18.42
CA LEU A 183 -11.59 -2.75 17.45
C LEU A 183 -12.91 -2.43 18.17
N PRO A 184 -13.43 -1.19 18.03
CA PRO A 184 -14.74 -0.85 18.54
C PRO A 184 -15.79 -1.77 17.92
N ASN A 185 -16.68 -2.34 18.75
CA ASN A 185 -17.78 -3.22 18.33
C ASN A 185 -17.36 -4.57 17.71
N ALA A 186 -16.11 -5.03 17.91
CA ALA A 186 -15.75 -6.38 17.55
C ALA A 186 -16.49 -7.41 18.45
N PRO A 187 -16.94 -8.56 17.90
CA PRO A 187 -17.59 -9.59 18.69
C PRO A 187 -16.62 -10.10 19.77
N SER A 188 -17.04 -10.03 21.03
CA SER A 188 -16.22 -10.32 22.21
C SER A 188 -15.79 -11.79 22.39
N ASN A 189 -16.10 -12.68 21.43
CA ASN A 189 -15.92 -14.12 21.61
C ASN A 189 -15.14 -14.72 20.44
N VAL A 190 -13.81 -14.78 20.58
CA VAL A 190 -12.95 -15.63 19.73
C VAL A 190 -12.18 -16.62 20.62
N GLY A 191 -12.94 -17.41 21.40
CA GLY A 191 -12.41 -18.51 22.21
C GLY A 191 -11.61 -18.08 23.46
N PRO A 192 -11.41 -19.00 24.43
CA PRO A 192 -10.73 -18.69 25.69
C PRO A 192 -9.23 -18.36 25.56
N ASP A 193 -8.58 -18.73 24.44
CA ASP A 193 -7.11 -18.66 24.30
C ASP A 193 -6.58 -17.57 23.37
N ILE A 194 -7.44 -16.82 22.67
CA ILE A 194 -7.01 -15.74 21.75
C ILE A 194 -7.83 -14.49 22.06
N GLY A 195 -7.18 -13.47 22.63
CA GLY A 195 -7.83 -12.18 22.88
C GLY A 195 -8.51 -11.59 21.63
N GLY A 196 -9.46 -10.66 21.84
CA GLY A 196 -10.25 -10.06 20.76
C GLY A 196 -9.42 -9.41 19.64
N PRO A 197 -10.04 -9.10 18.48
CA PRO A 197 -9.32 -8.51 17.37
C PRO A 197 -8.85 -7.10 17.73
N MET A 198 -7.56 -6.88 17.53
CA MET A 198 -6.89 -5.61 17.83
C MET A 198 -6.16 -5.10 16.59
N VAL A 199 -6.16 -3.79 16.43
CA VAL A 199 -5.51 -3.07 15.33
C VAL A 199 -4.56 -2.03 15.91
N GLU A 200 -3.58 -1.61 15.12
CA GLU A 200 -2.68 -0.53 15.52
C GLU A 200 -3.47 0.78 15.71
N LYS A 201 -3.23 1.43 16.85
CA LYS A 201 -4.03 2.56 17.34
C LYS A 201 -3.99 3.77 16.43
N GLY A 202 -2.86 4.08 15.81
CA GLY A 202 -2.76 5.23 14.92
C GLY A 202 -3.47 5.02 13.58
N PHE A 203 -3.41 3.83 12.98
CA PHE A 203 -4.24 3.49 11.81
C PHE A 203 -5.73 3.65 12.16
N LEU A 204 -6.16 3.10 13.28
CA LEU A 204 -7.55 3.21 13.71
C LEU A 204 -7.94 4.67 13.98
N SER A 205 -7.08 5.43 14.66
CA SER A 205 -7.33 6.85 14.93
C SER A 205 -7.49 7.65 13.64
N LEU A 206 -6.63 7.46 12.64
CA LEU A 206 -6.78 8.15 11.34
C LEU A 206 -8.07 7.75 10.63
N TYR A 207 -8.49 6.50 10.77
CA TYR A 207 -9.69 5.99 10.14
C TYR A 207 -10.98 6.53 10.81
N THR A 208 -11.00 6.66 12.15
CA THR A 208 -12.23 6.94 12.91
C THR A 208 -12.32 8.32 13.53
N SER A 209 -11.25 9.11 13.59
CA SER A 209 -11.32 10.44 14.23
C SER A 209 -12.08 11.43 13.37
N GLU A 210 -12.85 12.29 14.03
CA GLU A 210 -13.61 13.40 13.44
C GLU A 210 -13.25 14.70 14.17
N THR A 211 -13.56 15.84 13.56
CA THR A 211 -13.51 17.17 14.20
C THR A 211 -14.91 17.78 14.20
N ALA A 212 -15.07 18.94 14.85
CA ALA A 212 -16.32 19.70 14.77
C ALA A 212 -16.73 20.10 13.34
N THR A 213 -15.80 20.05 12.38
CA THR A 213 -16.02 20.50 11.00
C THR A 213 -15.79 19.41 9.94
N CYS A 214 -15.14 18.30 10.30
CA CYS A 214 -14.81 17.22 9.38
C CYS A 214 -15.31 15.89 9.94
N ARG A 215 -16.05 15.14 9.13
CA ARG A 215 -16.47 13.77 9.46
C ARG A 215 -15.26 12.83 9.43
N SER A 216 -15.40 11.67 10.07
CA SER A 216 -14.35 10.66 10.02
C SER A 216 -14.21 10.08 8.60
N LEU A 217 -12.99 9.64 8.26
CA LEU A 217 -12.72 8.94 7.01
C LEU A 217 -13.66 7.73 6.84
N ARG A 218 -13.86 6.98 7.92
CA ARG A 218 -14.79 5.88 8.02
C ARG A 218 -16.19 6.27 7.51
N ASP A 219 -16.76 7.33 8.06
CA ASP A 219 -18.14 7.69 7.76
C ASP A 219 -18.29 8.25 6.35
N GLU A 220 -17.28 9.00 5.85
CA GLU A 220 -17.24 9.46 4.46
C GLU A 220 -17.26 8.31 3.47
N VAL A 221 -16.49 7.24 3.74
CA VAL A 221 -16.43 6.06 2.88
C VAL A 221 -17.74 5.26 2.96
N LYS A 222 -18.27 5.02 4.16
CA LYS A 222 -19.51 4.26 4.34
C LYS A 222 -20.69 4.92 3.64
N GLU A 223 -20.83 6.24 3.77
CA GLU A 223 -21.89 6.99 3.09
C GLU A 223 -21.75 6.87 1.56
N GLU A 224 -20.55 7.07 1.03
CA GLU A 224 -20.32 7.05 -0.41
C GLU A 224 -20.48 5.64 -1.01
N VAL A 225 -19.98 4.61 -0.32
CA VAL A 225 -20.17 3.21 -0.73
C VAL A 225 -21.65 2.84 -0.65
N GLY A 226 -22.36 3.22 0.41
CA GLY A 226 -23.81 3.01 0.53
C GLY A 226 -24.59 3.65 -0.63
N ARG A 227 -24.24 4.89 -1.00
CA ARG A 227 -24.82 5.61 -2.14
C ARG A 227 -24.57 4.90 -3.47
N ILE A 228 -23.37 4.34 -3.66
CA ILE A 228 -23.02 3.59 -4.87
C ILE A 228 -23.77 2.25 -4.93
N LEU A 229 -23.79 1.50 -3.83
CA LEU A 229 -24.50 0.21 -3.74
C LEU A 229 -26.00 0.39 -3.96
N GLN A 230 -26.61 1.46 -3.44
CA GLN A 230 -28.02 1.76 -3.69
C GLN A 230 -28.30 2.04 -5.17
N ARG A 231 -27.35 2.65 -5.89
CA ARG A 231 -27.54 3.08 -7.28
C ARG A 231 -27.20 2.00 -8.31
N TYR A 232 -26.23 1.13 -8.00
CA TYR A 232 -25.64 0.18 -8.94
C TYR A 232 -25.60 -1.26 -8.40
N GLY A 233 -26.28 -1.54 -7.28
CA GLY A 233 -26.28 -2.87 -6.66
C GLY A 233 -26.99 -3.97 -7.47
N ASP A 234 -27.80 -3.60 -8.45
CA ASP A 234 -28.55 -4.53 -9.30
C ASP A 234 -27.73 -5.12 -10.46
N GLU A 235 -26.50 -4.63 -10.68
CA GLU A 235 -25.58 -5.14 -11.70
C GLU A 235 -24.30 -5.70 -11.06
N PRO A 236 -23.53 -6.55 -11.76
CA PRO A 236 -22.26 -7.05 -11.23
C PRO A 236 -21.34 -5.89 -10.84
N LEU A 237 -21.03 -5.80 -9.55
CA LEU A 237 -20.25 -4.72 -8.96
C LEU A 237 -19.13 -5.27 -8.04
N SER A 238 -17.95 -4.65 -8.09
CA SER A 238 -16.85 -4.90 -7.15
C SER A 238 -16.37 -3.62 -6.48
N LEU A 239 -15.97 -3.74 -5.22
CA LEU A 239 -15.28 -2.69 -4.48
C LEU A 239 -13.80 -3.06 -4.36
N THR A 240 -12.94 -2.39 -5.13
CA THR A 240 -11.49 -2.58 -5.06
C THR A 240 -10.83 -1.43 -4.31
N ILE A 241 -10.13 -1.75 -3.23
CA ILE A 241 -9.45 -0.77 -2.39
C ILE A 241 -7.96 -0.93 -2.61
N THR A 242 -7.27 0.16 -2.90
CA THR A 242 -5.85 0.16 -3.22
C THR A 242 -5.12 1.20 -2.39
N GLY A 243 -3.89 0.89 -1.99
CA GLY A 243 -3.11 1.80 -1.19
C GLY A 243 -1.65 1.40 -1.10
N HIS A 244 -0.83 2.40 -0.78
CA HIS A 244 0.60 2.24 -0.54
C HIS A 244 0.96 2.67 0.88
N SER A 245 1.85 1.94 1.55
CA SER A 245 2.39 2.33 2.86
C SER A 245 1.26 2.53 3.90
N LEU A 246 1.16 3.68 4.57
CA LEU A 246 0.00 4.03 5.41
C LEU A 246 -1.34 3.82 4.69
N GLY A 247 -1.44 4.20 3.41
CA GLY A 247 -2.66 4.04 2.63
C GLY A 247 -3.07 2.57 2.46
N ALA A 248 -2.10 1.65 2.48
CA ALA A 248 -2.40 0.22 2.45
C ALA A 248 -3.02 -0.28 3.76
N ALA A 249 -2.58 0.25 4.91
CA ALA A 249 -3.20 -0.08 6.20
C ALA A 249 -4.62 0.46 6.30
N LEU A 250 -4.84 1.70 5.84
CA LEU A 250 -6.19 2.28 5.71
C LEU A 250 -7.06 1.47 4.75
N ALA A 251 -6.49 0.96 3.65
CA ALA A 251 -7.21 0.09 2.72
C ALA A 251 -7.73 -1.20 3.41
N THR A 252 -6.90 -1.84 4.24
CA THR A 252 -7.30 -3.03 5.01
C THR A 252 -8.42 -2.71 6.00
N LEU A 253 -8.32 -1.62 6.77
CA LEU A 253 -9.37 -1.21 7.71
C LEU A 253 -10.68 -0.86 6.99
N THR A 254 -10.58 -0.17 5.85
CA THR A 254 -11.72 0.20 5.01
C THR A 254 -12.45 -1.03 4.49
N ALA A 255 -11.70 -2.04 4.03
CA ALA A 255 -12.28 -3.27 3.51
C ALA A 255 -13.04 -4.06 4.57
N TYR A 256 -12.44 -4.16 5.75
CA TYR A 256 -13.06 -4.79 6.92
C TYR A 256 -14.35 -4.07 7.33
N ASP A 257 -14.34 -2.75 7.41
CA ASP A 257 -15.51 -1.98 7.81
C ASP A 257 -16.64 -2.01 6.77
N ILE A 258 -16.31 -1.98 5.47
CA ILE A 258 -17.31 -2.16 4.39
C ILE A 258 -17.95 -3.54 4.47
N THR A 259 -17.15 -4.60 4.57
CA THR A 259 -17.68 -5.99 4.57
C THR A 259 -18.54 -6.29 5.79
N THR A 260 -18.16 -5.77 6.96
CA THR A 260 -18.94 -5.91 8.19
C THR A 260 -20.23 -5.08 8.17
N THR A 261 -20.22 -3.91 7.51
CA THR A 261 -21.38 -3.00 7.45
C THR A 261 -22.40 -3.41 6.40
N PHE A 262 -21.95 -3.77 5.20
CA PHE A 262 -22.82 -4.07 4.05
C PHE A 262 -22.85 -5.58 3.80
N ASN A 263 -23.23 -6.37 4.80
CA ASN A 263 -23.13 -7.83 4.74
C ASN A 263 -24.34 -8.55 4.07
N SER A 264 -25.37 -7.82 3.64
CA SER A 264 -26.64 -8.38 3.13
C SER A 264 -27.26 -7.54 1.99
N PRO A 265 -27.07 -7.91 0.71
CA PRO A 265 -26.09 -8.87 0.20
C PRO A 265 -24.66 -8.30 0.28
N ALA A 266 -23.69 -9.15 0.59
CA ALA A 266 -22.30 -8.73 0.72
C ALA A 266 -21.66 -8.40 -0.65
N PRO A 267 -21.08 -7.19 -0.84
CA PRO A 267 -20.33 -6.89 -2.05
C PRO A 267 -18.99 -7.65 -2.06
N LEU A 268 -18.46 -7.96 -3.25
CA LEU A 268 -17.10 -8.48 -3.36
C LEU A 268 -16.12 -7.34 -3.11
N VAL A 269 -15.43 -7.41 -1.96
CA VAL A 269 -14.42 -6.42 -1.53
C VAL A 269 -13.03 -7.01 -1.65
N THR A 270 -12.19 -6.33 -2.43
CA THR A 270 -10.81 -6.73 -2.70
C THR A 270 -9.85 -5.61 -2.31
N VAL A 271 -8.76 -5.94 -1.63
CA VAL A 271 -7.65 -5.04 -1.34
C VAL A 271 -6.44 -5.45 -2.19
N ILE A 272 -5.91 -4.53 -2.98
CA ILE A 272 -4.62 -4.68 -3.66
C ILE A 272 -3.68 -3.62 -3.06
N SER A 273 -2.69 -4.06 -2.30
CA SER A 273 -1.89 -3.14 -1.47
C SER A 273 -0.40 -3.28 -1.69
N PHE A 274 0.32 -2.17 -1.56
CA PHE A 274 1.76 -2.08 -1.80
C PHE A 274 2.48 -1.65 -0.53
N GLY A 275 3.51 -2.37 -0.11
CA GLY A 275 4.32 -1.98 1.06
C GLY A 275 3.52 -1.90 2.37
N THR A 276 2.55 -2.79 2.54
CA THR A 276 1.61 -2.73 3.67
C THR A 276 2.30 -3.06 5.00
N PRO A 277 2.32 -2.14 5.99
CA PRO A 277 2.75 -2.45 7.34
C PRO A 277 1.75 -3.39 8.03
N ARG A 278 2.13 -4.01 9.14
CA ARG A 278 1.23 -4.89 9.90
C ARG A 278 0.13 -4.09 10.58
N VAL A 279 -1.12 -4.45 10.29
CA VAL A 279 -2.30 -3.66 10.68
C VAL A 279 -2.85 -4.08 12.05
N GLY A 280 -2.75 -5.37 12.42
CA GLY A 280 -3.36 -5.88 13.65
C GLY A 280 -2.80 -7.23 14.10
N ASN A 281 -3.45 -7.79 15.13
CA ASN A 281 -3.09 -9.10 15.68
C ASN A 281 -3.68 -10.26 14.86
N ARG A 282 -3.32 -11.50 15.23
CA ARG A 282 -3.83 -12.72 14.56
C ARG A 282 -5.36 -12.85 14.60
N SER A 283 -5.99 -12.39 15.68
CA SER A 283 -7.45 -12.39 15.82
C SER A 283 -8.11 -11.46 14.79
N PHE A 284 -7.55 -10.27 14.57
CA PHE A 284 -7.98 -9.38 13.49
C PHE A 284 -7.81 -10.01 12.11
N SER A 285 -6.65 -10.63 11.84
CA SER A 285 -6.40 -11.30 10.55
C SER A 285 -7.44 -12.40 10.25
N CYS A 286 -7.67 -13.28 11.21
CA CYS A 286 -8.67 -14.35 11.11
C CYS A 286 -10.08 -13.77 10.88
N HIS A 287 -10.41 -12.67 11.55
CA HIS A 287 -11.72 -12.04 11.41
C HIS A 287 -11.92 -11.42 10.02
N VAL A 288 -10.91 -10.74 9.48
CA VAL A 288 -10.94 -10.17 8.11
C VAL A 288 -11.18 -11.26 7.06
N GLU A 289 -10.49 -12.40 7.20
CA GLU A 289 -10.65 -13.55 6.30
C GLU A 289 -12.06 -14.16 6.41
N ARG A 290 -12.59 -14.30 7.63
CA ARG A 290 -13.95 -14.82 7.86
C ARG A 290 -15.05 -13.91 7.31
N CYS A 291 -14.84 -12.59 7.29
CA CYS A 291 -15.77 -11.63 6.68
C CYS A 291 -15.79 -11.68 5.14
N GLY A 292 -14.94 -12.51 4.51
CA GLY A 292 -14.92 -12.69 3.06
C GLY A 292 -14.11 -11.63 2.30
N THR A 293 -13.40 -10.75 3.01
CA THR A 293 -12.51 -9.77 2.38
C THR A 293 -11.34 -10.47 1.69
N LYS A 294 -11.05 -10.11 0.43
CA LYS A 294 -9.89 -10.64 -0.30
C LYS A 294 -8.76 -9.63 -0.26
N ILE A 295 -7.60 -9.99 0.29
CA ILE A 295 -6.45 -9.08 0.40
C ILE A 295 -5.24 -9.69 -0.31
N LEU A 296 -4.69 -8.97 -1.28
CA LEU A 296 -3.41 -9.24 -1.92
C LEU A 296 -2.40 -8.15 -1.53
N ARG A 297 -1.33 -8.56 -0.85
CA ARG A 297 -0.23 -7.69 -0.40
C ARG A 297 0.96 -7.90 -1.32
N ILE A 298 1.34 -6.85 -2.05
CA ILE A 298 2.58 -6.81 -2.80
C ILE A 298 3.68 -6.39 -1.82
N VAL A 299 4.64 -7.27 -1.60
CA VAL A 299 5.70 -7.14 -0.59
C VAL A 299 7.06 -7.18 -1.27
N ASN A 300 7.89 -6.17 -1.03
CA ASN A 300 9.28 -6.18 -1.44
C ASN A 300 10.14 -6.80 -0.33
N SER A 301 10.91 -7.84 -0.62
CA SER A 301 11.75 -8.54 0.37
C SER A 301 12.77 -7.62 1.09
N HIS A 302 13.17 -6.53 0.42
CA HIS A 302 14.10 -5.52 0.95
C HIS A 302 13.43 -4.32 1.61
N ASP A 303 12.10 -4.24 1.58
CA ASP A 303 11.36 -3.20 2.29
C ASP A 303 11.16 -3.59 3.77
N LEU A 304 11.68 -2.76 4.67
CA LEU A 304 11.55 -2.95 6.12
C LEU A 304 10.16 -2.58 6.64
N ILE A 305 9.41 -1.72 5.94
CA ILE A 305 8.09 -1.27 6.40
C ILE A 305 7.09 -2.43 6.46
N THR A 306 7.19 -3.38 5.53
CA THR A 306 6.37 -4.60 5.55
C THR A 306 6.65 -5.52 6.74
N LYS A 307 7.77 -5.33 7.44
CA LYS A 307 8.20 -6.17 8.58
C LYS A 307 7.83 -5.58 9.93
N VAL A 308 7.16 -4.43 9.97
CA VAL A 308 6.80 -3.72 11.21
C VAL A 308 5.29 -3.50 11.29
N PRO A 309 4.76 -3.32 12.51
CA PRO A 309 5.38 -3.55 13.84
C PRO A 309 5.51 -5.04 14.25
N GLY A 310 6.51 -5.38 15.09
CA GLY A 310 6.61 -6.67 15.84
C GLY A 310 7.33 -7.85 15.15
N PHE A 311 7.10 -9.08 15.65
CA PHE A 311 7.53 -10.36 15.07
C PHE A 311 6.35 -11.15 14.46
N VAL A 312 6.62 -12.10 13.56
CA VAL A 312 5.61 -12.94 12.87
C VAL A 312 5.41 -14.28 13.59
N ILE A 313 4.17 -14.76 13.71
CA ILE A 313 3.86 -16.19 13.85
C ILE A 313 3.34 -16.65 12.49
N ASP A 314 4.13 -17.46 11.78
CA ASP A 314 3.69 -18.04 10.51
C ASP A 314 2.57 -19.06 10.77
N GLY A 315 1.56 -19.06 9.90
CA GLY A 315 0.33 -19.85 10.02
C GLY A 315 0.39 -21.20 9.29
N HIS A 316 1.49 -21.49 8.60
CA HIS A 316 1.70 -22.77 7.93
C HIS A 316 2.75 -23.56 8.69
N ASP A 317 2.31 -24.34 9.69
CA ASP A 317 2.69 -25.74 9.89
C ASP A 317 2.29 -26.24 11.29
N HIS A 318 1.59 -27.39 11.26
CA HIS A 318 1.24 -28.32 12.34
C HIS A 318 0.24 -27.89 13.43
N HIS A 319 -0.92 -28.57 13.40
CA HIS A 319 -1.74 -28.86 14.57
C HIS A 319 -0.86 -29.56 15.62
N GLY A 320 -0.37 -28.80 16.59
CA GLY A 320 0.39 -29.30 17.71
C GLY A 320 0.24 -28.31 18.86
N GLU A 321 -0.22 -28.81 19.99
CA GLU A 321 -0.28 -28.14 21.28
C GLU A 321 1.07 -27.47 21.57
N LEU A 322 1.07 -26.15 21.78
CA LEU A 322 2.30 -25.37 21.92
C LEU A 322 2.88 -25.55 23.33
N ASP A 323 3.90 -26.40 23.45
CA ASP A 323 4.70 -26.52 24.66
C ASP A 323 5.46 -25.21 24.96
N SER A 324 5.43 -24.80 26.23
CA SER A 324 6.02 -23.56 26.75
C SER A 324 7.53 -23.43 26.52
N GLU A 325 8.23 -24.52 26.17
CA GLU A 325 9.67 -24.52 25.86
C GLU A 325 10.00 -23.94 24.46
N GLU A 326 9.13 -24.07 23.46
CA GLU A 326 9.36 -23.53 22.12
C GLU A 326 9.34 -21.99 22.11
N VAL A 327 8.45 -21.39 22.91
CA VAL A 327 8.37 -19.93 23.13
C VAL A 327 9.68 -19.41 23.74
N GLY A 328 10.31 -20.19 24.64
CA GLY A 328 11.59 -19.86 25.26
C GLY A 328 12.77 -19.88 24.27
N LYS A 329 12.79 -20.81 23.32
CA LYS A 329 13.81 -20.85 22.24
C LYS A 329 13.63 -19.72 21.24
N ARG A 330 12.38 -19.37 20.87
CA ARG A 330 12.09 -18.25 19.95
C ARG A 330 12.41 -16.88 20.56
N ARG A 331 12.30 -16.73 21.90
CA ARG A 331 12.77 -15.54 22.65
C ARG A 331 14.27 -15.28 22.49
N LYS A 332 15.11 -16.32 22.41
CA LYS A 332 16.55 -16.17 22.14
C LYS A 332 16.83 -15.81 20.67
N GLY A 333 16.02 -16.31 19.74
CA GLY A 333 16.10 -15.95 18.31
C GLY A 333 15.68 -14.50 18.01
N ALA A 334 14.69 -13.98 18.74
CA ALA A 334 14.23 -12.59 18.66
C ALA A 334 15.33 -11.57 18.98
N ALA A 335 16.15 -11.83 20.01
CA ALA A 335 17.33 -11.02 20.33
C ALA A 335 18.42 -11.11 19.24
N GLY A 336 18.55 -12.25 18.58
CA GLY A 336 19.49 -12.46 17.48
C GLY A 336 19.11 -11.76 16.17
N MET A 337 17.80 -11.69 15.83
CA MET A 337 17.31 -10.96 14.65
C MET A 337 17.34 -9.43 14.82
N ALA A 338 17.23 -8.94 16.06
CA ALA A 338 17.30 -7.51 16.34
C ALA A 338 18.72 -6.93 16.17
N ALA A 339 19.76 -7.77 16.26
CA ALA A 339 21.17 -7.37 16.13
C ALA A 339 21.57 -6.85 14.73
N GLY A 340 20.74 -7.08 13.71
CA GLY A 340 20.94 -6.56 12.34
C GLY A 340 20.05 -5.37 11.97
N LEU A 341 19.20 -4.91 12.89
CA LEU A 341 18.29 -3.78 12.66
C LEU A 341 18.91 -2.47 13.16
N PRO A 342 18.62 -1.33 12.52
CA PRO A 342 18.92 -0.01 13.09
C PRO A 342 18.39 0.12 14.54
N SER A 343 19.09 0.84 15.42
CA SER A 343 18.82 0.85 16.87
C SER A 343 17.37 1.24 17.25
N TRP A 344 16.73 2.09 16.45
CA TRP A 344 15.34 2.49 16.66
C TRP A 344 14.33 1.36 16.36
N LEU A 345 14.64 0.46 15.41
CA LEU A 345 13.86 -0.74 15.10
C LEU A 345 14.03 -1.80 16.18
N GLN A 346 15.28 -2.00 16.60
CA GLN A 346 15.61 -2.90 17.71
C GLN A 346 14.80 -2.53 18.97
N LYS A 347 14.74 -1.24 19.32
CA LYS A 347 13.95 -0.74 20.45
C LYS A 347 12.44 -1.03 20.31
N ARG A 348 11.85 -0.84 19.12
CA ARG A 348 10.42 -1.13 18.87
C ARG A 348 10.07 -2.61 18.92
N VAL A 349 11.00 -3.44 18.47
CA VAL A 349 10.90 -4.89 18.45
C VAL A 349 11.02 -5.46 19.87
N GLU A 350 11.89 -4.89 20.71
CA GLU A 350 12.06 -5.26 22.12
C GLU A 350 10.87 -4.80 23.02
N GLU A 351 10.24 -3.67 22.69
CA GLU A 351 9.13 -3.08 23.47
C GLU A 351 7.76 -3.75 23.22
N THR A 352 7.61 -4.65 22.24
CA THR A 352 6.31 -5.24 21.84
C THR A 352 6.17 -6.73 22.22
N GLN A 353 5.44 -7.01 23.30
CA GLN A 353 5.06 -8.37 23.73
C GLN A 353 3.84 -8.97 23.00
N TRP A 354 3.23 -8.24 22.04
CA TRP A 354 2.02 -8.66 21.34
C TRP A 354 2.32 -8.98 19.87
N VAL A 355 1.95 -10.18 19.41
CA VAL A 355 2.30 -10.69 18.08
C VAL A 355 1.35 -10.11 17.02
N TYR A 356 1.90 -9.34 16.09
CA TYR A 356 1.21 -8.87 14.89
C TYR A 356 1.11 -9.99 13.84
N ALA A 357 0.07 -9.95 13.01
CA ALA A 357 -0.10 -10.89 11.91
C ALA A 357 -0.24 -10.15 10.58
N ASP A 358 0.32 -10.78 9.54
CA ASP A 358 0.09 -10.40 8.15
C ASP A 358 -1.31 -10.83 7.73
N VAL A 359 -2.05 -9.95 7.05
CA VAL A 359 -3.45 -10.20 6.65
C VAL A 359 -3.54 -10.44 5.15
N GLY A 360 -4.05 -11.61 4.74
CA GLY A 360 -4.28 -11.97 3.34
C GLY A 360 -3.08 -12.65 2.65
N ARG A 361 -3.15 -12.73 1.32
CA ARG A 361 -2.16 -13.41 0.47
C ARG A 361 -1.02 -12.46 0.09
N GLU A 362 0.20 -12.99 0.04
CA GLU A 362 1.39 -12.22 -0.35
C GLU A 362 1.82 -12.53 -1.77
N LEU A 363 2.07 -11.48 -2.56
CA LEU A 363 2.92 -11.54 -3.75
C LEU A 363 4.27 -10.93 -3.37
N ARG A 364 5.25 -11.80 -3.10
CA ARG A 364 6.60 -11.39 -2.75
C ARG A 364 7.43 -11.12 -4.00
N VAL A 365 7.91 -9.89 -4.14
CA VAL A 365 8.84 -9.46 -5.18
C VAL A 365 10.20 -9.11 -4.56
N SER A 366 11.28 -9.32 -5.30
CA SER A 366 12.64 -9.09 -4.80
C SER A 366 13.41 -8.17 -5.74
N SER A 367 14.04 -7.14 -5.17
CA SER A 367 14.89 -6.19 -5.90
C SER A 367 16.25 -6.77 -6.31
N GLY A 368 16.68 -7.88 -5.68
CA GLY A 368 18.01 -8.48 -5.83
C GLY A 368 18.38 -9.01 -7.23
N ASP A 369 17.39 -9.21 -8.11
CA ASP A 369 17.63 -9.78 -9.44
C ASP A 369 17.43 -8.78 -10.60
N SER A 370 17.02 -7.54 -10.32
CA SER A 370 16.80 -6.53 -11.38
C SER A 370 18.05 -5.70 -11.64
N SER A 371 18.82 -6.05 -12.67
CA SER A 371 19.97 -5.26 -13.15
C SER A 371 19.58 -3.93 -13.86
N TYR A 372 18.33 -3.46 -13.71
CA TYR A 372 17.92 -2.11 -14.14
C TYR A 372 18.30 -1.02 -13.15
N LEU A 373 18.53 -1.36 -11.88
CA LEU A 373 18.85 -0.41 -10.83
C LEU A 373 20.39 -0.23 -10.73
N THR A 374 20.98 0.56 -11.63
CA THR A 374 22.41 0.89 -11.57
C THR A 374 22.68 2.10 -10.66
N TRP A 375 22.55 1.98 -9.34
CA TRP A 375 23.18 2.88 -8.35
C TRP A 375 23.32 2.13 -7.00
N PRO A 376 24.23 2.49 -6.09
CA PRO A 376 24.45 1.75 -4.84
C PRO A 376 23.25 1.96 -3.91
N ILE A 377 22.39 0.97 -3.78
CA ILE A 377 21.15 1.07 -2.99
C ILE A 377 21.40 0.56 -1.57
N THR A 378 21.59 1.49 -0.64
CA THR A 378 21.63 1.22 0.80
C THR A 378 20.49 1.93 1.56
N ASN A 379 19.53 2.54 0.85
CA ASN A 379 18.52 3.41 1.47
C ASN A 379 17.14 2.73 1.53
N VAL A 380 16.60 2.57 2.75
CA VAL A 380 15.26 1.98 3.00
C VAL A 380 14.16 2.70 2.22
N VAL A 381 14.30 4.01 2.01
CA VAL A 381 13.36 4.86 1.27
C VAL A 381 13.16 4.40 -0.17
N THR A 382 14.23 3.91 -0.83
CA THR A 382 14.11 3.48 -2.23
C THR A 382 13.44 2.13 -2.39
N HIS A 383 13.53 1.24 -1.39
CA HIS A 383 12.85 -0.06 -1.44
C HIS A 383 11.36 0.04 -1.14
N HIS A 384 10.96 1.09 -0.43
CA HIS A 384 9.59 1.38 -0.05
C HIS A 384 8.88 2.32 -1.03
N ASP A 385 9.50 2.74 -2.12
CA ASP A 385 8.86 3.66 -3.07
C ASP A 385 7.85 2.92 -3.97
N LEU A 386 6.68 3.52 -4.23
CA LEU A 386 5.62 2.89 -5.01
C LEU A 386 6.09 2.54 -6.43
N ASP A 387 6.85 3.42 -7.08
CA ASP A 387 7.37 3.17 -8.44
C ASP A 387 8.27 1.93 -8.44
N THR A 388 9.04 1.72 -7.37
CA THR A 388 9.86 0.51 -7.20
C THR A 388 8.97 -0.73 -7.15
N TYR A 389 7.86 -0.72 -6.41
CA TYR A 389 6.90 -1.82 -6.39
C TYR A 389 6.32 -2.11 -7.79
N LEU A 390 5.91 -1.07 -8.52
CA LEU A 390 5.30 -1.23 -9.86
C LEU A 390 6.31 -1.77 -10.87
N GLN A 391 7.57 -1.33 -10.81
CA GLN A 391 8.65 -1.84 -11.65
C GLN A 391 8.97 -3.31 -11.34
N LEU A 392 9.04 -3.67 -10.06
CA LEU A 392 9.27 -5.05 -9.65
C LEU A 392 8.14 -5.98 -10.11
N VAL A 393 6.87 -5.58 -9.92
CA VAL A 393 5.73 -6.34 -10.42
C VAL A 393 5.73 -6.42 -11.94
N SER A 394 6.12 -5.37 -12.65
CA SER A 394 6.21 -5.40 -14.13
C SER A 394 7.23 -6.43 -14.63
N GLY A 395 8.36 -6.58 -13.92
CA GLY A 395 9.45 -7.50 -14.29
C GLY A 395 9.31 -8.95 -13.77
N TYR A 396 8.56 -9.16 -12.68
CA TYR A 396 8.48 -10.43 -11.94
C TYR A 396 7.87 -11.59 -12.75
N VAL A 397 8.48 -12.76 -12.88
CA VAL A 397 7.83 -13.88 -13.59
C VAL A 397 7.41 -15.00 -12.64
N SER A 398 8.34 -15.55 -11.87
CA SER A 398 8.07 -16.57 -10.86
C SER A 398 9.09 -16.49 -9.73
N SER A 399 8.83 -17.17 -8.63
CA SER A 399 9.78 -17.25 -7.50
C SER A 399 11.11 -17.89 -7.91
N LYS A 400 11.05 -18.83 -8.88
CA LYS A 400 12.20 -19.56 -9.44
C LYS A 400 12.90 -18.84 -10.59
N CYS A 401 12.19 -17.96 -11.29
CA CYS A 401 12.70 -17.17 -12.42
C CYS A 401 12.13 -15.74 -12.33
N PRO A 402 12.77 -14.83 -11.58
CA PRO A 402 12.16 -13.55 -11.24
C PRO A 402 12.15 -12.51 -12.38
N LEU A 403 12.79 -12.78 -13.52
CA LEU A 403 12.91 -11.83 -14.64
C LEU A 403 12.32 -12.36 -15.96
N ARG A 404 11.58 -11.50 -16.66
CA ARG A 404 11.05 -11.77 -18.02
C ARG A 404 12.15 -11.79 -19.09
N ASP A 405 12.02 -12.62 -20.12
CA ASP A 405 13.06 -12.79 -21.15
C ASP A 405 13.33 -11.54 -21.99
N THR A 406 12.35 -10.63 -22.12
CA THR A 406 12.55 -9.31 -22.73
C THR A 406 13.43 -8.43 -21.86
N ALA A 407 13.24 -8.46 -20.54
CA ALA A 407 14.12 -7.79 -19.59
C ALA A 407 15.54 -8.40 -19.66
N LYS A 408 15.66 -9.74 -19.67
CA LYS A 408 16.96 -10.42 -19.85
C LYS A 408 17.68 -10.02 -21.14
N ARG A 409 16.97 -9.85 -22.26
CA ARG A 409 17.53 -9.42 -23.56
C ARG A 409 18.03 -7.98 -23.56
N VAL A 410 17.30 -7.06 -22.92
CA VAL A 410 17.76 -5.67 -22.74
C VAL A 410 19.00 -5.63 -21.84
N LEU A 411 19.05 -6.50 -20.83
CA LEU A 411 20.18 -6.62 -19.91
C LEU A 411 21.43 -7.22 -20.58
N SER A 412 21.28 -8.21 -21.47
CA SER A 412 22.41 -8.76 -22.25
C SER A 412 22.94 -7.76 -23.28
N GLY A 413 22.06 -6.98 -23.93
CA GLY A 413 22.46 -5.91 -24.85
C GLY A 413 23.27 -4.79 -24.19
N ARG A 414 22.85 -4.30 -23.02
CA ARG A 414 23.58 -3.26 -22.26
C ARG A 414 24.94 -3.73 -21.74
N ARG A 415 25.10 -5.03 -21.46
CA ARG A 415 26.39 -5.61 -21.04
C ARG A 415 27.38 -5.66 -22.22
N ALA A 416 26.90 -5.92 -23.43
CA ALA A 416 27.71 -5.88 -24.64
C ALA A 416 28.20 -4.46 -24.99
N GLU A 417 27.34 -3.44 -24.85
CA GLU A 417 27.70 -2.03 -25.08
C GLU A 417 28.73 -1.50 -24.06
N LYS A 418 28.61 -1.88 -22.77
CA LYS A 418 29.61 -1.54 -21.75
C LYS A 418 30.97 -2.19 -22.02
N CYS A 419 30.99 -3.44 -22.51
CA CYS A 419 32.22 -4.15 -22.86
C CYS A 419 32.90 -3.51 -24.08
N GLN A 420 32.12 -3.05 -25.08
CA GLN A 420 32.65 -2.31 -26.23
C GLN A 420 33.18 -0.92 -25.83
N THR A 421 32.52 -0.24 -24.90
CA THR A 421 32.95 1.09 -24.42
C THR A 421 34.24 1.03 -23.60
N GLN A 422 34.41 0.02 -22.73
CA GLN A 422 35.67 -0.21 -22.00
C GLN A 422 36.84 -0.60 -22.93
N ASN A 423 36.58 -1.39 -23.97
CA ASN A 423 37.59 -1.72 -24.97
C ASN A 423 37.98 -0.52 -25.84
N LYS A 424 37.07 0.43 -26.07
CA LYS A 424 37.35 1.67 -26.82
C LYS A 424 38.19 2.66 -26.00
N ILE A 425 37.97 2.73 -24.68
CA ILE A 425 38.77 3.56 -23.76
C ILE A 425 40.19 2.99 -23.59
N ARG A 426 40.35 1.66 -23.56
CA ARG A 426 41.68 1.02 -23.54
C ARG A 426 42.50 1.21 -24.83
N LYS A 427 41.86 1.45 -25.97
CA LYS A 427 42.54 1.70 -27.25
C LYS A 427 42.94 3.17 -27.50
N LEU A 428 42.46 4.10 -26.68
CA LEU A 428 42.73 5.54 -26.81
C LEU A 428 43.70 6.07 -25.75
N GLY A 429 44.16 5.21 -24.83
CA GLY A 429 45.12 5.56 -23.77
C GLY A 429 46.39 4.70 -23.79
N GLY A 430 46.75 4.14 -24.95
CA GLY A 430 47.98 3.36 -25.17
C GLY A 430 48.86 4.01 -26.21
#